data_AF-A0A346YT96-F1
#
_entry.id   AF-A0A346YT96-F1
#
_cell.length_a   1.000
_cell.length_b   1.000
_cell.length_c   1.000
_cell.angle_alpha   90.00
_cell.angle_beta   90.00
_cell.angle_gamma   90.00
#
_symmetry.space_group_name_H-M   'P 1'
#
loop_
_entity.id
_entity.type
_entity.pdbx_description
1 polymer ?
#
loop_
_entity_poly.entity_id
_entity_poly.type
_entity_poly.pdbx_seq_one_letter_code
_entity_poly.pdbx_strand_id
1 'polypeptide(L)' 'MNLTYVFISHDSVIRQICQRTIVMKRGEIIEQGDAEQTFLAPREGYTKALIESGRKTSQAAMMRA' A
#
# COMPACT_ATOMS: atom_id res chain seq x y z
N MET A 1 26.53 -4.72 4.99
CA MET A 1 26.15 -3.86 3.86
C MET A 1 24.78 -3.27 4.15
N ASN A 2 24.61 -1.95 4.15
CA ASN A 2 23.31 -1.30 4.40
C ASN A 2 22.64 -0.95 3.08
N LEU A 3 21.78 -1.85 2.61
CA LEU A 3 21.07 -1.68 1.35
C LEU A 3 19.66 -1.17 1.62
N THR A 4 19.28 -0.10 0.94
CA THR A 4 17.95 0.51 1.03
C THR A 4 17.25 0.39 -0.32
N TYR A 5 16.00 -0.04 -0.31
CA TYR A 5 15.16 -0.17 -1.48
C TYR A 5 13.96 0.76 -1.38
N VAL A 6 13.57 1.33 -2.52
CA VAL A 6 12.33 2.10 -2.66
C VAL A 6 11.47 1.40 -3.69
N PHE A 7 10.26 1.01 -3.27
CA PHE A 7 9.26 0.40 -4.12
C PHE A 7 8.12 1.39 -4.36
N ILE A 8 7.70 1.53 -5.62
CA ILE A 8 6.55 2.34 -6.01
C ILE A 8 5.53 1.39 -6.63
N SER A 9 4.35 1.30 -6.03
CA SER A 9 3.26 0.44 -6.50
C SER A 9 1.91 1.08 -6.19
N HIS A 10 0.90 0.64 -6.92
CA HIS A 10 -0.50 0.91 -6.65
C HIS A 10 -1.21 -0.31 -6.04
N ASP A 11 -0.52 -1.45 -5.92
CA ASP A 11 -1.06 -2.69 -5.35
C ASP A 11 -0.60 -2.87 -3.89
N SER A 12 -1.52 -3.42 -3.10
CA SER A 12 -1.37 -3.92 -1.75
C SER A 12 -0.22 -4.90 -1.50
N VAL A 13 0.34 -5.53 -2.55
CA VAL A 13 1.49 -6.44 -2.45
C VAL A 13 2.69 -5.81 -1.72
N ILE A 14 2.86 -4.48 -1.80
CA ILE A 14 3.97 -3.78 -1.13
C ILE A 14 3.95 -3.91 0.40
N ARG A 15 2.80 -4.26 1.02
CA ARG A 15 2.72 -4.52 2.47
C ARG A 15 3.64 -5.65 2.91
N GLN A 16 3.87 -6.66 2.07
CA GLN A 16 4.69 -7.83 2.43
C GLN A 16 6.20 -7.60 2.21
N ILE A 17 6.56 -6.55 1.49
CA ILE A 17 7.95 -6.28 1.06
C ILE A 17 8.53 -5.09 1.84
N CYS A 18 7.72 -4.05 2.05
CA CYS A 18 8.16 -2.80 2.65
C CYS A 18 8.00 -2.82 4.17
N GLN A 19 8.98 -2.27 4.88
CA GLN A 19 8.87 -1.99 6.32
C GLN A 19 8.04 -0.73 6.57
N ARG A 20 8.20 0.28 5.70
CA ARG A 20 7.53 1.58 5.78
C ARG A 20 6.77 1.87 4.49
N THR A 21 5.64 2.55 4.61
CA THR A 21 4.82 2.97 3.46
C THR A 21 4.53 4.46 3.52
N ILE A 22 4.48 5.06 2.33
CA ILE A 22 4.08 6.45 2.11
C ILE A 22 2.94 6.42 1.08
N VAL A 23 1.84 7.10 1.39
CA VAL A 23 0.74 7.33 0.46
C VAL A 23 0.82 8.75 -0.04
N MET A 24 0.91 8.90 -1.35
CA MET A 24 0.96 10.20 -2.00
C MET A 24 -0.31 10.43 -2.82
N LYS A 25 -0.79 11.68 -2.83
CA LYS A 25 -1.90 12.13 -3.68
C LYS A 25 -1.59 13.53 -4.19
N ARG A 26 -1.67 13.71 -5.52
CA ARG A 26 -1.45 15.02 -6.18
C ARG A 26 -0.13 15.70 -5.78
N GLY A 27 0.93 14.91 -5.62
CA GLY A 27 2.26 15.43 -5.25
C GLY A 27 2.48 15.65 -3.76
N GLU A 28 1.48 15.41 -2.92
CA GLU A 28 1.59 15.56 -1.46
C GLU A 28 1.61 14.20 -0.77
N ILE A 29 2.42 14.08 0.30
CA ILE A 29 2.37 12.94 1.20
C ILE A 29 1.17 13.17 2.12
N ILE A 30 0.17 12.29 2.01
CA ILE A 30 -1.03 12.38 2.83
C ILE A 30 -0.98 11.42 4.03
N GLU A 31 -0.20 10.33 3.92
CA GLU A 31 -0.07 9.35 5.00
C GLU A 31 1.29 8.67 4.96
N GLN A 32 1.86 8.40 6.14
CA GLN A 32 3.13 7.69 6.29
C GLN A 32 3.13 6.90 7.60
N GLY A 33 3.74 5.71 7.56
CA GLY A 33 3.91 4.89 8.75
C GLY A 33 4.53 3.53 8.44
N ASP A 34 4.53 2.65 9.44
CA ASP A 34 4.83 1.24 9.23
C ASP A 34 3.84 0.66 8.22
N ALA A 35 4.32 -0.22 7.36
CA ALA A 35 3.49 -0.82 6.31
C ALA A 35 2.31 -1.57 6.92
N GLU A 36 2.50 -2.27 8.04
CA GLU A 36 1.40 -2.96 8.70
C GLU A 36 0.34 -1.99 9.24
N GLN A 37 0.75 -0.95 9.95
CA GLN A 37 -0.17 0.04 10.53
C GLN A 37 -0.95 0.81 9.46
N THR A 38 -0.27 1.24 8.39
CA THR A 38 -0.89 1.99 7.27
C THR A 38 -1.97 1.16 6.58
N PHE A 39 -1.83 -0.17 6.58
CA PHE A 39 -2.80 -1.07 5.96
C PHE A 39 -3.89 -1.58 6.91
N LEU A 40 -3.60 -1.79 8.19
CA LEU A 40 -4.57 -2.29 9.18
C LEU A 40 -5.44 -1.18 9.78
N ALA A 41 -4.83 -0.01 10.01
CA ALA A 41 -5.49 1.13 10.63
C ALA A 41 -5.13 2.43 9.89
N PRO A 42 -5.50 2.54 8.60
CA PRO A 42 -5.28 3.75 7.82
C PRO A 42 -6.00 4.94 8.46
N ARG A 43 -5.30 6.07 8.56
CA ARG A 43 -5.82 7.31 9.12
C ARG A 43 -6.57 8.11 8.06
N GLU A 44 -6.04 8.20 6.85
CA GLU A 44 -6.64 9.00 5.79
C GLU A 44 -7.80 8.30 5.10
N GLY A 45 -8.84 9.08 4.80
CA GLY A 45 -10.01 8.59 4.05
C GLY A 45 -9.64 8.09 2.66
N TYR A 46 -8.66 8.72 2.02
CA TYR A 46 -8.17 8.28 0.71
C TYR A 46 -7.41 6.95 0.78
N THR A 47 -6.57 6.76 1.80
CA THR A 47 -5.84 5.49 2.01
C THR A 47 -6.81 4.34 2.26
N LYS A 48 -7.87 4.56 3.05
CA LYS A 48 -8.97 3.58 3.24
C LYS A 48 -9.59 3.17 1.90
N ALA A 49 -9.93 4.15 1.07
CA ALA A 49 -10.53 3.90 -0.24
C ALA A 49 -9.60 3.12 -1.19
N LEU A 50 -8.29 3.43 -1.17
CA LEU A 50 -7.28 2.71 -1.95
C LEU A 50 -7.16 1.24 -1.53
N ILE A 51 -7.05 0.99 -0.22
CA ILE A 51 -6.93 -0.38 0.32
C ILE A 51 -8.16 -1.21 -0.03
N GLU A 52 -9.36 -0.64 0.12
CA GLU A 52 -10.61 -1.32 -0.22
C GLU A 52 -10.70 -1.61 -1.73
N SER A 53 -10.25 -0.68 -2.57
CA SER A 53 -10.20 -0.88 -4.02
C SER A 53 -9.22 -1.99 -4.41
N GLY A 54 -8.06 -2.08 -3.76
CA GLY A 54 -7.05 -3.11 -4.02
C GLY A 54 -7.53 -4.53 -3.66
N ARG A 55 -8.37 -4.65 -2.63
CA ARG A 55 -8.95 -5.93 -2.17
C ARG A 55 -9.77 -6.64 -3.26
N LYS A 56 -10.35 -5.88 -4.19
CA LYS A 56 -11.18 -6.42 -5.28
C LYS A 56 -10.37 -7.01 -6.43
N THR A 57 -9.08 -6.65 -6.55
CA THR A 57 -8.26 -6.99 -7.72
C THR A 57 -7.48 -8.30 -7.55
N SER A 58 -7.05 -8.64 -6.32
CA SER A 58 -6.27 -9.87 -6.06
C SER A 58 -7.09 -11.16 -6.15
N GLN A 59 -8.40 -11.12 -5.90
CA GLN A 59 -9.27 -12.29 -5.98
C GLN A 59 -9.63 -12.66 -7.43
N ALA A 60 -9.66 -11.69 -8.35
CA ALA A 60 -10.01 -11.92 -9.75
C ALA A 60 -8.85 -12.49 -10.58
N ALA A 61 -7.59 -12.19 -10.22
CA ALA A 61 -6.41 -12.71 -10.92
C ALA A 61 -6.13 -14.19 -10.61
N MET A 62 -6.52 -14.68 -9.42
CA MET A 62 -6.25 -16.06 -8.99
C MET A 62 -7.31 -17.08 -9.47
N MET A 63 -8.45 -16.63 -10.01
CA MET A 63 -9.53 -17.48 -10.55
C MET A 63 -9.39 -17.75 -12.08
N ARG A 64 -8.24 -17.40 -12.68
CA ARG A 64 -7.95 -17.59 -14.11
C ARG A 64 -6.67 -18.41 -14.38
N ALA A 65 -6.31 -19.31 -13.47
CA ALA A 65 -5.26 -20.30 -13.66
C ALA A 65 -5.86 -21.70 -13.75
#